data_AF-A0A0A9YVK7-F1
#
_entry.id   AF-A0A0A9YVK7-F1
#
_cell.length_a   1.000
_cell.length_b   1.000
_cell.length_c   1.000
_cell.angle_alpha   90.00
_cell.angle_beta   90.00
_cell.angle_gamma   90.00
#
_symmetry.space_group_name_H-M   'P 1'
#
loop_
_entity.id
_entity.type
_entity.pdbx_description
1 polymer ?
#
loop_
_entity_poly.entity_id
_entity_poly.type
_entity_poly.pdbx_seq_one_letter_code
_entity_poly.pdbx_strand_id
1 'polypeptide(L)'
;MTDVIIAYRVVADHIRCLTTAIADGAMPDSVGRGFVLRRIIRRAIRYGVQFLNAAPGFFSGLVESVSTSLGDFYPHLRQERTVQRIKAILFDEEQSFAKTW
;
A
#
# COMPACT_ATOMS: atom_id res chain seq x y z
N MET A 1 0.16 21.14 -11.74
CA MET A 1 0.03 20.00 -12.69
C MET A 1 1.06 18.90 -12.40
N THR A 2 2.29 19.25 -12.03
CA THR A 2 3.39 18.31 -11.73
C THR A 2 3.12 17.44 -10.48
N ASP A 3 2.54 18.01 -9.42
CA ASP A 3 2.35 17.31 -8.14
C ASP A 3 1.36 16.14 -8.23
N VAL A 4 0.32 16.28 -9.05
CA VAL A 4 -0.65 15.20 -9.32
C VAL A 4 0.05 14.02 -10.01
N ILE A 5 0.88 14.29 -11.02
CA ILE A 5 1.65 13.25 -11.72
C ILE A 5 2.62 12.56 -10.76
N ILE A 6 3.30 13.34 -9.90
CA ILE A 6 4.19 12.78 -8.88
C ILE A 6 3.39 11.90 -7.92
N ALA A 7 2.21 12.33 -7.47
CA ALA A 7 1.38 11.55 -6.56
C ALA A 7 0.90 10.23 -7.16
N TYR A 8 0.46 10.23 -8.42
CA TYR A 8 0.16 8.98 -9.13
C TYR A 8 1.35 8.03 -9.14
N ARG A 9 2.55 8.54 -9.46
CA ARG A 9 3.78 7.72 -9.48
C ARG A 9 4.14 7.18 -8.09
N VAL A 10 4.04 8.01 -7.05
CA VAL A 10 4.32 7.63 -5.66
C VAL A 10 3.37 6.54 -5.19
N VAL A 11 2.07 6.73 -5.40
CA VAL A 11 1.03 5.75 -4.99
C VAL A 11 1.22 4.44 -5.75
N ALA A 12 1.36 4.48 -7.07
CA ALA A 12 1.49 3.29 -7.91
C ALA A 12 2.77 2.50 -7.63
N ASP A 13 3.88 3.17 -7.31
CA ASP A 13 5.12 2.51 -6.93
C ASP A 13 5.03 1.87 -5.55
N HIS A 14 4.53 2.61 -4.57
CA HIS A 14 4.45 2.13 -3.21
C HIS A 14 3.47 0.98 -3.03
N ILE A 15 2.34 0.97 -3.74
CA ILE A 15 1.42 -0.18 -3.65
C ILE A 15 2.03 -1.45 -4.23
N ARG A 16 2.79 -1.36 -5.34
CA ARG A 16 3.51 -2.52 -5.91
C ARG A 16 4.54 -3.06 -4.91
N CYS A 17 5.39 -2.17 -4.40
CA CYS A 17 6.42 -2.51 -3.42
C CYS A 17 5.84 -3.15 -2.15
N LEU A 18 4.79 -2.56 -1.58
CA LEU A 18 4.20 -3.04 -0.34
C LEU A 18 3.41 -4.34 -0.52
N THR A 19 2.68 -4.47 -1.64
CA THR A 19 1.93 -5.70 -1.94
C THR A 19 2.88 -6.89 -2.04
N THR A 20 3.97 -6.77 -2.80
CA THR A 20 4.94 -7.86 -2.93
C THR A 20 5.69 -8.12 -1.62
N ALA A 21 6.18 -7.07 -0.94
CA ALA A 21 6.91 -7.23 0.32
C ALA A 21 6.06 -7.91 1.41
N ILE A 22 4.79 -7.52 1.57
CA ILE A 22 3.88 -8.11 2.56
C ILE A 22 3.45 -9.51 2.14
N ALA A 23 3.30 -9.78 0.85
CA ALA A 23 3.07 -11.14 0.36
C ALA A 23 4.21 -12.09 0.76
N ASP A 24 5.46 -11.64 0.61
CA ASP A 24 6.68 -12.35 1.00
C ASP A 24 6.92 -12.40 2.52
N GLY A 25 5.98 -11.87 3.33
CA GLY A 25 6.01 -11.98 4.80
C GLY A 25 6.68 -10.82 5.53
N ALA A 26 7.00 -9.72 4.85
CA ALA A 26 7.37 -8.49 5.54
C ALA A 26 6.16 -7.90 6.27
N MET A 27 6.38 -7.38 7.48
CA MET A 27 5.33 -6.78 8.31
C MET A 27 5.71 -5.37 8.72
N PRO A 28 4.76 -4.42 8.73
CA PRO A 28 4.97 -3.12 9.36
C PRO A 28 5.30 -3.27 10.86
N ASP A 29 6.20 -2.43 11.35
CA ASP A 29 6.61 -2.43 12.77
C ASP A 29 7.17 -1.03 13.15
N SER A 30 7.35 -0.79 14.43
CA SER A 30 7.96 0.40 15.01
C SER A 30 9.48 0.50 14.80
N VAL A 31 10.16 -0.62 14.47
CA VAL A 31 11.62 -0.69 14.35
C VAL A 31 12.09 -1.38 13.07
N GLY A 32 13.37 -1.20 12.73
CA GLY A 32 14.06 -1.93 11.67
C GLY A 32 13.36 -1.86 10.31
N ARG A 33 13.25 -3.01 9.62
CA ARG A 33 12.61 -3.10 8.30
C ARG A 33 11.12 -2.78 8.33
N GLY A 34 10.42 -3.13 9.41
CA GLY A 34 9.00 -2.82 9.56
C GLY A 34 8.75 -1.32 9.66
N PHE A 35 9.66 -0.56 10.27
CA PHE A 35 9.58 0.90 10.30
C PHE A 35 9.69 1.52 8.90
N VAL A 36 10.55 0.96 8.04
CA VAL A 36 10.66 1.38 6.64
C VAL A 36 9.33 1.15 5.91
N LEU A 37 8.69 -0.01 6.09
CA LEU A 37 7.37 -0.30 5.51
C LEU A 37 6.33 0.73 5.94
N ARG A 38 6.24 1.06 7.25
CA ARG A 38 5.32 2.09 7.76
C ARG A 38 5.55 3.44 7.09
N ARG A 39 6.81 3.82 6.84
CA ARG A 39 7.13 5.08 6.15
C ARG A 39 6.65 5.09 4.70
N ILE A 40 6.80 3.99 3.97
CA ILE A 40 6.33 3.85 2.59
C ILE A 40 4.79 3.91 2.55
N ILE A 41 4.11 3.18 3.43
CA ILE A 41 2.64 3.19 3.56
C ILE A 41 2.14 4.62 3.80
N ARG A 42 2.65 5.28 4.85
CA ARG A 42 2.24 6.63 5.23
C ARG A 42 2.57 7.68 4.17
N ARG A 43 3.62 7.48 3.38
CA ARG A 43 3.94 8.38 2.25
C ARG A 43 2.92 8.21 1.14
N ALA A 44 2.57 6.98 0.75
CA ALA A 44 1.58 6.74 -0.29
C ALA A 44 0.20 7.30 0.09
N ILE A 45 -0.25 7.03 1.32
CA ILE A 45 -1.53 7.53 1.84
C ILE A 45 -1.55 9.06 1.83
N ARG A 46 -0.52 9.72 2.36
CA ARG A 46 -0.42 11.19 2.34
C ARG A 46 -0.51 11.76 0.93
N TYR A 47 0.21 11.18 -0.03
CA TYR A 47 0.18 11.68 -1.40
C TYR A 47 -1.20 11.49 -2.06
N GLY A 48 -1.86 10.36 -1.81
CA GLY A 48 -3.22 10.14 -2.30
C GLY A 48 -4.22 11.14 -1.72
N VAL A 49 -4.19 11.38 -0.42
CA VAL A 49 -5.14 12.32 0.21
C VAL A 49 -4.82 13.77 -0.17
N GLN A 50 -3.55 14.19 -0.05
CA GLN A 50 -3.16 15.60 -0.25
C GLN A 50 -3.25 16.07 -1.70
N PHE A 51 -2.91 15.20 -2.67
CA PHE A 51 -2.79 15.62 -4.07
C PHE A 51 -3.84 14.99 -4.99
N LEU A 52 -4.46 13.88 -4.60
CA LEU A 52 -5.45 13.17 -5.42
C LEU A 52 -6.87 13.19 -4.83
N ASN A 53 -7.06 13.83 -3.67
CA ASN A 53 -8.34 13.87 -2.95
C ASN A 53 -8.90 12.46 -2.69
N ALA A 54 -8.01 11.50 -2.39
CA ALA A 54 -8.40 10.12 -2.19
C ALA A 54 -9.17 9.91 -0.87
N ALA A 55 -10.23 9.10 -0.93
CA ALA A 55 -11.01 8.74 0.26
C ALA A 55 -10.30 7.66 1.10
N PRO A 56 -10.62 7.55 2.40
CA PRO A 56 -10.09 6.48 3.24
C PRO A 56 -10.32 5.09 2.64
N GLY A 57 -9.32 4.21 2.74
CA GLY A 57 -9.39 2.85 2.21
C GLY A 57 -9.00 2.74 0.73
N PHE A 58 -8.75 3.86 0.03
CA PHE A 58 -8.33 3.81 -1.38
C PHE A 58 -7.06 2.96 -1.57
N PHE A 59 -6.11 3.07 -0.64
CA PHE A 59 -4.78 2.49 -0.82
C PHE A 59 -4.81 0.97 -0.71
N SER A 60 -5.54 0.42 0.27
CA SER A 60 -5.76 -1.02 0.38
C SER A 60 -6.59 -1.58 -0.79
N GLY A 61 -7.49 -0.77 -1.36
CA GLY A 61 -8.24 -1.14 -2.57
C GLY A 61 -7.35 -1.44 -3.79
N LEU A 62 -6.18 -0.78 -3.89
CA LEU A 62 -5.27 -0.96 -5.03
C LEU A 62 -4.51 -2.30 -5.04
N VAL A 63 -4.59 -3.11 -3.97
CA VAL A 63 -3.95 -4.44 -3.90
C VAL A 63 -4.48 -5.36 -5.01
N GLU A 64 -5.77 -5.26 -5.35
CA GLU A 64 -6.38 -6.06 -6.42
C GLU A 64 -5.80 -5.73 -7.80
N SER A 65 -5.53 -4.45 -8.06
CA SER A 65 -4.88 -4.00 -9.30
C SER A 65 -3.47 -4.58 -9.41
N VAL A 66 -2.72 -4.63 -8.31
CA VAL A 66 -1.38 -5.23 -8.29
C VAL A 66 -1.45 -6.76 -8.47
N SER A 67 -2.37 -7.44 -7.78
CA SER A 67 -2.60 -8.88 -7.92
C SER A 67 -2.94 -9.25 -9.37
N THR A 68 -3.78 -8.44 -10.03
CA THR A 68 -4.13 -8.62 -11.45
C THR A 68 -2.91 -8.42 -12.35
N SER A 69 -2.14 -7.35 -12.12
CA SER A 69 -1.00 -7.00 -12.98
C SER A 69 0.23 -7.91 -12.81
N LEU A 70 0.49 -8.42 -11.61
CA LEU A 70 1.70 -9.18 -11.28
C LEU A 70 1.43 -10.68 -11.03
N GLY A 71 0.17 -11.07 -10.89
CA GLY A 71 -0.22 -12.41 -10.45
C GLY A 71 0.18 -13.55 -11.40
N ASP A 72 0.40 -13.28 -12.68
CA ASP A 72 0.94 -14.29 -13.61
C ASP A 72 2.41 -14.64 -13.31
N PHE A 73 3.20 -13.66 -12.85
CA PHE A 73 4.61 -13.85 -12.50
C PHE A 73 4.79 -14.28 -11.04
N TYR A 74 3.86 -13.88 -10.16
CA TYR A 74 3.86 -14.20 -8.74
C TYR A 74 2.52 -14.85 -8.34
N PRO A 75 2.33 -16.16 -8.58
CA PRO A 75 1.04 -16.83 -8.40
C PRO A 75 0.44 -16.71 -6.99
N HIS A 76 1.29 -16.57 -5.97
CA HIS A 76 0.85 -16.39 -4.59
C HIS A 76 0.08 -15.07 -4.37
N LEU A 77 0.28 -14.06 -5.23
CA LEU A 77 -0.47 -12.80 -5.21
C LEU A 77 -1.91 -12.97 -5.70
N ARG A 78 -2.24 -14.03 -6.44
CA ARG A 78 -3.63 -14.34 -6.85
C ARG A 78 -4.43 -15.05 -5.77
N GLN A 79 -3.77 -15.56 -4.73
CA GLN A 79 -4.46 -16.25 -3.66
C GLN A 79 -5.31 -15.24 -2.89
N GLU A 80 -6.62 -15.48 -2.83
CA GLU A 80 -7.58 -14.60 -2.16
C GLU A 80 -7.15 -14.32 -0.72
N ARG A 81 -6.71 -15.36 0.01
CA ARG A 81 -6.20 -15.20 1.38
C ARG A 81 -5.02 -14.24 1.48
N THR A 82 -4.11 -14.26 0.51
CA THR A 82 -2.96 -13.35 0.47
C THR A 82 -3.40 -11.92 0.20
N VAL A 83 -4.28 -11.71 -0.79
CA VAL A 83 -4.86 -10.40 -1.10
C VAL A 83 -5.57 -9.82 0.12
N GLN A 84 -6.47 -10.58 0.75
CA GLN A 84 -7.22 -10.12 1.92
C GLN A 84 -6.31 -9.80 3.11
N ARG A 85 -5.27 -10.61 3.35
CA ARG A 85 -4.28 -10.33 4.40
C ARG A 85 -3.57 -8.99 4.16
N ILE A 86 -3.10 -8.75 2.93
CA ILE A 86 -2.40 -7.51 2.57
C ILE A 86 -3.35 -6.31 2.71
N LYS A 87 -4.59 -6.43 2.22
CA LYS A 87 -5.61 -5.37 2.36
C LYS A 87 -5.86 -5.01 3.82
N ALA A 88 -6.02 -6.01 4.69
CA ALA A 88 -6.22 -5.80 6.13
C ALA A 88 -5.04 -5.07 6.77
N ILE A 89 -3.80 -5.51 6.51
CA ILE A 89 -2.59 -4.89 7.06
C ILE A 89 -2.47 -3.41 6.63
N LEU A 90 -2.70 -3.13 5.34
CA LEU A 90 -2.61 -1.77 4.82
C LEU A 90 -3.72 -0.87 5.38
N PHE A 91 -4.94 -1.41 5.53
CA PHE A 91 -6.07 -0.68 6.10
C PHE A 91 -5.85 -0.37 7.59
N ASP A 92 -5.32 -1.32 8.37
CA ASP A 92 -5.02 -1.11 9.78
C ASP A 92 -3.95 -0.02 9.99
N GLU A 93 -2.91 -0.01 9.14
CA GLU A 93 -1.89 1.05 9.16
C GLU A 93 -2.45 2.41 8.71
N GLU A 94 -3.36 2.44 7.73
CA GLU A 94 -4.06 3.67 7.33
C GLU A 94 -4.89 4.24 8.48
N GLN A 95 -5.68 3.40 9.16
CA GLN A 95 -6.47 3.79 10.32
C GLN A 95 -5.61 4.22 11.50
N SER A 96 -4.50 3.52 11.77
CA SER A 96 -3.54 3.91 12.80
C SER A 96 -2.94 5.28 12.50
N PHE A 97 -2.58 5.52 11.24
CA PHE A 97 -1.99 6.79 10.81
C PHE A 97 -2.99 7.94 10.90
N ALA A 98 -4.23 7.74 10.45
CA ALA A 98 -5.29 8.76 10.46
C ALA A 98 -5.60 9.33 11.85
N LYS A 99 -5.36 8.57 12.93
CA LYS A 99 -5.53 9.05 14.32
C LYS A 99 -4.48 10.06 14.76
N THR A 100 -3.35 10.13 14.06
CA THR A 100 -2.17 10.93 14.42
C THR A 100 -1.74 11.88 13.33
N TRP A 101 -2.48 11.91 12.22
CA TRP A 101 -2.19 12.69 11.05
C TRP A 101 -3.04 13.95 11.00
#